data_AF-A0A7W5F5Q9-F1
#
_entry.id   AF-A0A7W5F5Q9-F1
#
_cell.length_a   1.000
_cell.length_b   1.000
_cell.length_c   1.000
_cell.angle_alpha   90.00
_cell.angle_beta   90.00
_cell.angle_gamma   90.00
#
_symmetry.space_group_name_H-M   'P 1'
#
loop_
_entity.id
_entity.type
_entity.pdbx_description
1 polymer ?
#
loop_
_entity_poly.entity_id
_entity_poly.type
_entity_poly.pdbx_seq_one_letter_code
_entity_poly.pdbx_strand_id
1 'polypeptide(L)'
;MCPPRNHPRLQLRSYLGDDRHLVAVSQRSNRQKSDQDVTTWIVPDNPAQRCRYLSDHVAVKLAWELSVDPAEQAAMRSIAEECPDTDVTVNSVS
;
A
#
# COMPACT_ATOMS: atom_id res chain seq x y z
N MET A 1 11.02 -24.81 28.81
CA MET A 1 12.12 -24.35 27.93
C MET A 1 11.81 -24.74 26.50
N CYS A 2 11.60 -23.78 25.61
CA CYS A 2 11.63 -24.02 24.17
C CYS A 2 13.08 -23.85 23.68
N PRO A 3 13.63 -24.73 22.82
CA PRO A 3 14.97 -24.58 22.30
C PRO A 3 15.04 -23.40 21.31
N PRO A 4 16.19 -22.71 21.20
CA PRO A 4 16.34 -21.62 20.24
C PRO A 4 16.28 -22.18 18.81
N ARG A 5 15.31 -21.71 18.02
CA ARG A 5 15.27 -22.01 16.58
C ARG A 5 16.30 -21.13 15.88
N ASN A 6 17.33 -21.76 15.33
CA ASN A 6 18.18 -21.14 14.32
C ASN A 6 17.37 -20.98 13.03
N HIS A 7 16.65 -19.87 12.91
CA HIS A 7 16.14 -19.42 11.62
C HIS A 7 17.30 -18.74 10.88
N PRO A 8 17.88 -19.33 9.83
CA PRO A 8 18.74 -18.56 8.96
C PRO A 8 17.93 -17.35 8.50
N ARG A 9 18.51 -16.15 8.60
CA ARG A 9 17.95 -14.88 8.13
C ARG A 9 17.83 -14.89 6.60
N LEU A 10 17.10 -15.86 6.05
CA LEU A 10 16.83 -15.99 4.64
C LEU A 10 15.87 -14.87 4.27
N GLN A 11 16.49 -13.74 3.89
CA GLN A 11 15.98 -12.69 3.03
C GLN A 11 14.70 -11.97 3.50
N LEU A 12 14.81 -11.17 4.57
CA LEU A 12 13.90 -10.02 4.80
C LEU A 12 14.11 -8.90 3.75
N ARG A 13 15.11 -9.04 2.88
CA ARG A 13 15.67 -7.99 2.04
C ARG A 13 14.70 -7.43 0.99
N SER A 14 13.67 -8.18 0.58
CA SER A 14 12.62 -7.69 -0.33
C SER A 14 11.58 -6.82 0.38
N TYR A 15 11.25 -7.10 1.65
CA TYR A 15 10.19 -6.39 2.38
C TYR A 15 10.55 -4.94 2.74
N LEU A 16 11.84 -4.65 2.97
CA LEU A 16 12.32 -3.33 3.41
C LEU A 16 12.92 -2.47 2.28
N GLY A 17 12.99 -3.00 1.06
CA GLY A 17 13.65 -2.32 -0.07
C GLY A 17 12.80 -1.23 -0.70
N ASP A 18 11.49 -1.26 -0.50
CA ASP A 18 10.56 -0.27 -1.01
C ASP A 18 10.18 0.71 0.10
N ASP A 19 10.46 1.99 -0.10
CA ASP A 19 10.23 3.06 0.87
C ASP A 19 8.73 3.33 1.09
N ARG A 20 7.85 2.84 0.21
CA ARG A 20 6.39 2.93 0.38
C ARG A 20 5.82 1.96 1.42
N HIS A 21 6.54 0.92 1.80
CA HIS A 21 6.00 -0.13 2.68
C HIS A 21 5.86 0.29 4.16
N LEU A 22 6.73 1.17 4.66
CA LEU A 22 6.81 1.50 6.10
C LEU A 22 6.76 3.01 6.34
N VAL A 23 5.56 3.58 6.24
CA VAL A 23 5.31 4.99 6.54
C VAL A 23 4.72 5.13 7.95
N ALA A 24 5.35 5.97 8.78
CA ALA A 24 4.82 6.29 10.10
C ALA A 24 3.56 7.16 9.99
N VAL A 25 2.46 6.71 10.59
CA VAL A 25 1.17 7.42 10.63
C VAL A 25 0.63 7.46 12.06
N SER A 26 -0.42 8.26 12.28
CA SER A 26 -1.09 8.26 13.58
C SER A 26 -1.75 6.91 13.88
N GLN A 27 -1.79 6.53 15.17
CA GLN A 27 -2.49 5.31 15.61
C GLN A 27 -3.95 5.29 15.14
N ARG A 28 -4.62 6.45 15.15
CA ARG A 28 -6.00 6.60 14.67
C ARG A 28 -6.11 6.26 13.18
N SER A 29 -5.24 6.82 12.34
CA SER A 29 -5.24 6.52 10.90
C SER A 29 -5.03 5.04 10.63
N ASN A 30 -4.07 4.42 11.33
CA ASN A 30 -3.79 3.00 11.18
C ASN A 30 -5.00 2.12 11.58
N ARG A 31 -5.70 2.47 12.66
CA ARG A 31 -6.92 1.78 13.09
C ARG A 31 -8.11 2.00 12.15
N GLN A 32 -8.25 3.21 11.60
CA GLN A 32 -9.31 3.53 10.63
C GLN A 32 -9.11 2.79 9.32
N LYS A 33 -7.87 2.58 8.86
CA LYS A 33 -7.57 1.74 7.70
C LYS A 33 -7.81 0.26 8.02
N SER A 34 -7.12 -0.30 9.02
CA SER A 34 -7.14 -1.75 9.27
C SER A 34 -6.85 -2.55 7.98
N ASP A 35 -7.70 -3.52 7.68
CA ASP A 35 -7.75 -4.42 6.53
C ASP A 35 -8.65 -3.90 5.40
N GLN A 36 -9.18 -2.67 5.50
CA GLN A 36 -10.01 -2.08 4.45
C GLN A 36 -9.18 -1.72 3.22
N ASP A 37 -9.84 -1.84 2.07
CA ASP A 37 -9.40 -1.31 0.78
C ASP A 37 -9.90 0.13 0.55
N VAL A 38 -9.60 0.67 -0.63
CA VAL A 38 -9.91 2.06 -1.01
C VAL A 38 -11.40 2.34 -1.25
N THR A 39 -12.25 1.31 -1.32
CA THR A 39 -13.71 1.49 -1.33
C THR A 39 -14.23 1.97 0.01
N THR A 40 -13.57 1.60 1.10
CA THR A 40 -14.07 1.84 2.46
C THR A 40 -13.22 2.87 3.19
N TRP A 41 -11.90 2.89 2.95
CA TRP A 41 -11.02 3.86 3.60
C TRP A 41 -9.98 4.45 2.65
N ILE A 42 -9.91 5.77 2.66
CA ILE A 42 -8.87 6.55 1.98
C ILE A 42 -8.43 7.71 2.89
N VAL A 43 -7.25 8.25 2.65
CA VAL A 43 -6.71 9.41 3.39
C VAL A 43 -7.71 10.59 3.29
N PRO A 44 -8.33 11.04 4.41
CA PRO A 44 -9.46 11.95 4.36
C PRO A 44 -9.04 13.42 4.21
N ASP A 45 -7.97 13.85 4.88
CA ASP A 45 -7.74 15.27 5.16
C ASP A 45 -6.83 15.99 4.15
N ASN A 46 -6.12 15.25 3.29
CA ASN A 46 -5.10 15.83 2.41
C ASN A 46 -5.15 15.20 1.00
N PRO A 47 -5.58 15.96 -0.03
CA PRO A 47 -5.66 15.48 -1.42
C PRO A 47 -4.32 14.98 -1.96
N ALA A 48 -3.21 15.68 -1.69
CA ALA A 48 -1.90 15.25 -2.16
C ALA A 48 -1.47 13.91 -1.53
N GLN A 49 -1.77 13.70 -0.24
CA GLN A 49 -1.53 12.42 0.42
C GLN A 49 -2.46 11.32 -0.08
N ARG A 50 -3.71 11.65 -0.44
CA ARG A 50 -4.64 10.73 -1.07
C ARG A 50 -4.11 10.23 -2.41
N CYS A 51 -3.62 11.14 -3.26
CA CYS A 51 -3.06 10.79 -4.56
C CYS A 51 -1.79 9.96 -4.44
N ARG A 52 -0.89 10.35 -3.53
CA ARG A 52 0.29 9.53 -3.21
C ARG A 52 -0.10 8.14 -2.73
N TYR A 53 -1.02 8.05 -1.78
CA TYR A 53 -1.50 6.78 -1.24
C TYR A 53 -2.12 5.89 -2.31
N LEU A 54 -2.94 6.45 -3.20
CA LEU A 54 -3.51 5.70 -4.33
C LEU A 54 -2.41 5.19 -5.27
N SER A 55 -1.43 6.03 -5.61
CA SER A 55 -0.31 5.62 -6.47
C SER A 55 0.49 4.48 -5.84
N ASP A 56 0.82 4.59 -4.55
CA ASP A 56 1.53 3.54 -3.80
C ASP A 56 0.70 2.24 -3.74
N HIS A 57 -0.62 2.34 -3.54
CA HIS A 57 -1.53 1.20 -3.53
C HIS A 57 -1.56 0.48 -4.88
N VAL A 58 -1.67 1.23 -5.99
CA VAL A 58 -1.61 0.67 -7.35
C VAL A 58 -0.25 0.01 -7.59
N ALA A 59 0.85 0.70 -7.24
CA ALA A 59 2.20 0.21 -7.45
C ALA A 59 2.45 -1.12 -6.73
N VAL A 60 2.01 -1.24 -5.47
CA VAL A 60 2.11 -2.50 -4.70
C VAL A 60 1.28 -3.60 -5.37
N LYS A 61 0.03 -3.34 -5.74
CA LYS A 61 -0.81 -4.36 -6.36
C LYS A 61 -0.23 -4.87 -7.69
N LEU A 62 0.35 -3.99 -8.49
CA LEU A 62 1.02 -4.36 -9.73
C LEU A 62 2.32 -5.14 -9.47
N ALA A 63 3.15 -4.69 -8.54
CA ALA A 63 4.44 -5.31 -8.24
C ALA A 63 4.30 -6.75 -7.70
N TRP A 64 3.20 -7.04 -7.01
CA TRP A 64 2.92 -8.33 -6.38
C TRP A 64 1.83 -9.14 -7.09
N GLU A 65 1.34 -8.67 -8.24
CA GLU A 65 0.26 -9.30 -9.00
C GLU A 65 -1.00 -9.60 -8.15
N LEU A 66 -1.35 -8.68 -7.25
CA LEU A 66 -2.50 -8.85 -6.35
C LEU A 66 -3.81 -8.60 -7.09
N SER A 67 -4.85 -9.35 -6.73
CA SER A 67 -6.18 -9.16 -7.28
C SER A 67 -6.81 -7.82 -6.85
N VAL A 68 -7.66 -7.30 -7.73
CA VAL A 68 -8.52 -6.14 -7.52
C VAL A 68 -9.93 -6.57 -7.93
N ASP A 69 -10.90 -6.41 -7.04
CA ASP A 69 -12.29 -6.66 -7.38
C ASP A 69 -12.93 -5.47 -8.12
N PRO A 70 -14.11 -5.63 -8.76
CA PRO A 70 -14.72 -4.57 -9.55
C PRO A 70 -15.04 -3.29 -8.76
N ALA A 71 -15.40 -3.40 -7.48
CA ALA A 71 -15.72 -2.24 -6.65
C ALA A 71 -14.45 -1.47 -6.29
N GLU A 72 -13.39 -2.20 -5.92
CA GLU A 72 -12.07 -1.60 -5.68
C GLU A 72 -11.53 -0.92 -6.95
N GLN A 73 -11.65 -1.56 -8.12
CA GLN A 73 -11.21 -0.95 -9.38
C GLN A 73 -11.97 0.35 -9.69
N ALA A 74 -13.29 0.36 -9.47
CA ALA A 74 -14.10 1.55 -9.68
C ALA A 74 -13.70 2.69 -8.73
N ALA A 75 -13.49 2.37 -7.45
CA ALA A 75 -13.02 3.34 -6.45
C ALA A 75 -11.63 3.91 -6.82
N MET A 76 -10.69 3.05 -7.22
CA MET A 76 -9.36 3.49 -7.68
C MET A 76 -9.45 4.45 -8.86
N ARG A 77 -10.32 4.18 -9.85
CA ARG A 77 -10.53 5.07 -10.99
C ARG A 77 -11.14 6.41 -10.58
N SER A 78 -12.18 6.38 -9.74
CA SER A 78 -12.82 7.60 -9.25
C SER A 78 -11.86 8.49 -8.47
N ILE A 79 -11.01 7.91 -7.61
CA ILE A 79 -10.01 8.68 -6.87
C ILE A 79 -8.93 9.20 -7.83
N ALA A 80 -8.54 8.44 -8.86
CA ALA A 80 -7.55 8.87 -9.84
C ALA A 80 -7.98 10.11 -10.65
N GLU A 81 -9.28 10.29 -10.89
CA GLU A 81 -9.82 11.50 -11.53
C GLU A 81 -9.55 12.78 -10.70
N GLU A 82 -9.39 12.66 -9.38
CA GLU A 82 -9.04 13.75 -8.47
C GLU A 82 -7.52 14.00 -8.38
N CYS A 83 -6.70 13.18 -9.06
CA CYS A 83 -5.25 13.13 -8.91
C CYS A 83 -4.52 13.42 -10.24
N PRO A 84 -4.67 14.64 -10.81
CA PRO A 84 -3.93 15.01 -12.02
C PRO A 84 -2.42 14.94 -11.76
N ASP A 85 -1.68 14.54 -12.79
CA ASP A 85 -0.20 14.49 -12.79
C ASP A 85 0.43 13.56 -11.73
N THR A 86 -0.31 12.51 -11.30
CA THR A 86 0.22 11.47 -10.42
C THR A 86 0.66 10.25 -11.21
N ASP A 87 1.97 10.05 -11.35
CA ASP A 87 2.54 8.85 -11.94
C ASP A 87 2.56 7.67 -10.95
N VAL A 88 2.48 6.45 -11.50
CA VAL A 88 2.64 5.20 -10.76
C VAL A 88 4.00 4.60 -11.10
N THR A 89 4.90 4.56 -10.12
CA THR A 89 6.22 3.92 -10.26
C THR A 89 6.22 2.53 -9.63
N VAL A 90 6.35 1.49 -10.46
CA VAL A 90 6.35 0.09 -10.00
C VAL A 90 7.79 -0.39 -9.81
N ASN A 91 8.15 -0.76 -8.59
CA ASN A 91 9.41 -1.46 -8.31
C ASN A 91 9.15 -2.96 -8.37
N SER A 92 9.79 -3.67 -9.30
CA SER A 92 9.65 -5.13 -9.40
C SER A 92 10.25 -5.81 -8.17
N VAL A 93 9.46 -6.63 -7.49
CA VAL A 93 9.93 -7.44 -6.37
C VAL A 93 10.58 -8.69 -6.95
N SER A 94 11.92 -8.68 -7.08
CA SER A 94 12.71 -9.82 -7.55
C SER A 94 13.00 -10.83 -6.44
#